data_AF-A0A8K1LC63-F1
#
_entry.id   AF-A0A8K1LC63-F1
#
_cell.length_a   1.000
_cell.length_b   1.000
_cell.length_c   1.000
_cell.angle_alpha   90.00
_cell.angle_beta   90.00
_cell.angle_gamma   90.00
#
_symmetry.space_group_name_H-M   'P 1'
#
loop_
_entity.id
_entity.type
_entity.pdbx_description
1 polymer ?
#
loop_
_entity_poly.entity_id
_entity_poly.type
_entity_poly.pdbx_seq_one_letter_code
_entity_poly.pdbx_strand_id
1 'polypeptide(L)'
;MSKARLDRAGSTLGQWEVSLPMAGAGSGWALRSLPTQTSPGFWVDTKRSIVQSDEKLVISASWAKDDDISRLLKSLPNWSSMAQPKQMRPKREEEEDFIRAAFGKESEVLIGNLGDKLIPQQEILRDVSDLKALANLHESLEWLAGRTKAAFSSLSAAQTMSPGQDSLEHLPASEQILQSLSELARSFQEMADRCLLVLHLEVRVHCFHYLIPLAKQGNYAIVANVESMDYDPLVVRLNKDISAIEEAMSASLQQHKFQYIFEGLGHLISCILINGAHYFKRISESGIKKMCRNIFILQQNLTNITMSREADLDFARQYYEMLYNTADELLNLVVDQGVKYTELEYIYALNLLHRSQTGVGDQTTQNMRLQRLKEIICEQAAIKQATKDKKITTV
;
A
#
# COMPACT_ATOMS: atom_id res chain seq x y z
N MET A 1 4.14 -45.92 -16.22
CA MET A 1 2.90 -46.18 -15.46
C MET A 1 2.20 -44.87 -15.01
N SER A 2 2.16 -43.83 -15.87
CA SER A 2 1.92 -42.45 -15.40
C SER A 2 1.02 -41.63 -16.33
N LYS A 3 -0.16 -42.16 -16.64
CA LYS A 3 -1.26 -41.40 -17.29
C LYS A 3 -2.62 -41.88 -16.78
N ALA A 4 -2.79 -43.20 -16.68
CA ALA A 4 -3.98 -43.85 -16.14
C ALA A 4 -4.25 -43.67 -14.62
N ARG A 5 -3.33 -43.05 -13.85
CA ARG A 5 -3.55 -42.64 -12.45
C ARG A 5 -4.03 -41.18 -12.33
N LEU A 6 -3.62 -40.31 -13.26
CA LEU A 6 -4.08 -38.92 -13.33
C LEU A 6 -5.50 -38.83 -13.88
N ASP A 7 -5.83 -39.63 -14.90
CA ASP A 7 -7.20 -39.70 -15.45
C ASP A 7 -8.20 -40.23 -14.42
N ARG A 8 -7.77 -41.16 -13.55
CA ARG A 8 -8.61 -41.70 -12.47
C ARG A 8 -8.85 -40.67 -11.35
N ALA A 9 -7.85 -39.85 -11.02
CA ALA A 9 -8.01 -38.76 -10.05
C ALA A 9 -8.96 -37.66 -10.58
N GLY A 10 -8.89 -37.35 -11.89
CA GLY A 10 -9.79 -36.39 -12.55
C GLY A 10 -11.25 -36.84 -12.58
N SER A 11 -11.51 -38.12 -12.90
CA SER A 11 -12.88 -38.67 -12.87
C SER A 11 -13.47 -38.76 -11.47
N THR A 12 -12.63 -38.92 -10.44
CA THR A 12 -13.11 -38.97 -9.06
C THR A 12 -13.51 -37.57 -8.59
N LEU A 13 -12.74 -36.52 -8.91
CA LEU A 13 -13.07 -35.11 -8.58
C LEU A 13 -14.42 -34.64 -9.14
N GLY A 14 -14.81 -35.09 -10.33
CA GLY A 14 -16.11 -34.77 -10.93
C GLY A 14 -17.32 -35.40 -10.23
N GLN A 15 -17.13 -36.46 -9.44
CA GLN A 15 -18.21 -37.11 -8.69
C GLN A 15 -18.49 -36.47 -7.32
N TRP A 16 -17.54 -35.71 -6.76
CA TRP A 16 -17.74 -35.00 -5.47
C TRP A 16 -18.45 -33.65 -5.63
N GLU A 17 -18.55 -33.10 -6.84
CA GLU A 17 -19.26 -31.85 -7.12
C GLU A 17 -20.79 -31.96 -6.96
N VAL A 18 -21.35 -33.18 -7.00
CA VAL A 18 -22.81 -33.40 -7.01
C VAL A 18 -23.42 -33.50 -5.60
N SER A 19 -22.62 -33.49 -4.53
CA SER A 19 -23.12 -33.85 -3.18
C SER A 19 -22.82 -32.87 -2.05
N LEU A 20 -22.42 -31.62 -2.33
CA LEU A 20 -22.21 -30.61 -1.27
C LEU A 20 -23.33 -29.55 -1.26
N PRO A 21 -23.94 -29.24 -0.10
CA PRO A 21 -24.94 -28.19 0.00
C PRO A 21 -24.29 -26.83 -0.26
N MET A 22 -24.98 -26.04 -1.08
CA MET A 22 -24.66 -24.66 -1.44
C MET A 22 -24.34 -23.81 -0.20
N ALA A 23 -23.05 -23.62 0.10
CA ALA A 23 -22.57 -22.70 1.11
C ALA A 23 -21.63 -21.67 0.46
N GLY A 24 -22.10 -20.42 0.36
CA GLY A 24 -21.31 -19.22 0.07
C GLY A 24 -20.87 -19.04 -1.39
N ALA A 25 -21.67 -18.34 -2.18
CA ALA A 25 -21.48 -18.10 -3.62
C ALA A 25 -20.29 -17.20 -4.02
N GLY A 26 -19.28 -16.99 -3.18
CA GLY A 26 -18.18 -16.04 -3.44
C GLY A 26 -16.87 -16.65 -3.94
N SER A 27 -16.43 -17.76 -3.35
CA SER A 27 -15.07 -18.31 -3.55
C SER A 27 -14.96 -19.40 -4.63
N GLY A 28 -16.09 -19.87 -5.16
CA GLY A 28 -16.13 -20.88 -6.23
C GLY A 28 -15.93 -20.34 -7.65
N TRP A 29 -15.96 -19.03 -7.85
CA TRP A 29 -15.88 -18.41 -9.19
C TRP A 29 -14.44 -18.33 -9.72
N ALA A 30 -13.43 -18.20 -8.86
CA ALA A 30 -12.03 -18.01 -9.28
C ALA A 30 -11.46 -19.18 -10.10
N LEU A 31 -11.92 -20.41 -9.85
CA LEU A 31 -11.56 -21.58 -10.66
C LEU A 31 -12.34 -21.66 -11.99
N ARG A 32 -13.53 -21.04 -12.09
CA ARG A 32 -14.35 -21.01 -13.31
C ARG A 32 -14.01 -19.85 -14.25
N SER A 33 -13.42 -18.78 -13.74
CA SER A 33 -12.99 -17.61 -14.51
C SER A 33 -11.57 -17.72 -15.09
N LEU A 34 -10.87 -18.82 -14.84
CA LEU A 34 -9.65 -19.14 -15.58
C LEU A 34 -10.02 -19.44 -17.04
N PRO A 35 -9.51 -18.69 -18.03
CA PRO A 35 -9.70 -19.05 -19.42
C PRO A 35 -9.15 -20.47 -19.59
N THR A 36 -9.98 -21.37 -20.11
CA THR A 36 -9.61 -22.74 -20.52
C THR A 36 -8.55 -22.76 -21.64
N GLN A 37 -7.94 -21.61 -21.95
CA GLN A 37 -6.86 -21.41 -22.91
C GLN A 37 -5.58 -20.80 -22.29
N THR A 38 -5.37 -20.84 -20.98
CA THR A 38 -4.05 -20.51 -20.42
C THR A 38 -3.13 -21.74 -20.51
N SER A 39 -2.20 -21.70 -21.46
CA SER A 39 -1.21 -22.76 -21.67
C SER A 39 -0.43 -23.03 -20.38
N PRO A 40 0.00 -24.27 -20.09
CA PRO A 40 0.82 -24.61 -18.92
C PRO A 40 2.08 -23.73 -18.76
N GLY A 41 2.58 -23.13 -19.85
CA GLY A 41 3.65 -22.14 -19.85
C GLY A 41 3.32 -20.84 -19.08
N PHE A 42 2.08 -20.36 -19.09
CA PHE A 42 1.68 -19.13 -18.42
C PHE A 42 1.87 -19.22 -16.90
N TRP A 43 1.45 -20.33 -16.28
CA TRP A 43 1.65 -20.54 -14.85
C TRP A 43 3.11 -20.76 -14.48
N VAL A 44 3.89 -21.38 -15.37
CA VAL A 44 5.34 -21.50 -15.20
C VAL A 44 6.01 -20.15 -15.34
N ASP A 45 5.56 -19.27 -16.23
CA ASP A 45 6.11 -17.94 -16.46
C ASP A 45 5.69 -16.94 -15.38
N THR A 46 4.45 -16.98 -14.88
CA THR A 46 4.01 -16.21 -13.71
C THR A 46 4.73 -16.67 -12.45
N LYS A 47 4.90 -17.98 -12.25
CA LYS A 47 5.75 -18.52 -11.18
C LYS A 47 7.22 -18.16 -11.40
N ARG A 48 7.74 -18.13 -12.63
CA ARG A 48 9.13 -17.75 -12.93
C ARG A 48 9.36 -16.25 -12.69
N SER A 49 8.38 -15.41 -13.02
CA SER A 49 8.38 -13.96 -12.75
C SER A 49 8.34 -13.66 -11.24
N ILE A 50 7.52 -14.39 -10.47
CA ILE A 50 7.37 -14.20 -9.02
C ILE A 50 8.49 -14.91 -8.20
N VAL A 51 9.06 -16.02 -8.70
CA VAL A 51 9.93 -16.92 -7.91
C VAL A 51 11.38 -16.99 -8.41
N GLN A 52 11.72 -16.67 -9.67
CA GLN A 52 13.03 -17.03 -10.24
C GLN A 52 13.77 -16.02 -11.16
N SER A 53 13.24 -14.85 -11.51
CA SER A 53 13.96 -13.94 -12.42
C SER A 53 14.95 -13.01 -11.70
N ASP A 54 16.23 -13.41 -11.73
CA ASP A 54 17.38 -12.72 -11.14
C ASP A 54 17.93 -11.53 -11.96
N GLU A 55 17.22 -11.01 -12.98
CA GLU A 55 17.84 -10.01 -13.90
C GLU A 55 16.99 -8.81 -14.34
N LYS A 56 15.86 -8.49 -13.68
CA LYS A 56 15.18 -7.16 -13.75
C LYS A 56 13.99 -7.17 -12.80
N LEU A 57 14.23 -6.90 -11.52
CA LEU A 57 13.20 -7.00 -10.50
C LEU A 57 12.28 -5.77 -10.57
N VAL A 58 10.99 -6.02 -10.77
CA VAL A 58 9.93 -5.09 -10.41
C VAL A 58 10.08 -4.79 -8.91
N ILE A 59 10.04 -3.51 -8.54
CA ILE A 59 10.33 -3.07 -7.16
C ILE A 59 9.39 -3.70 -6.15
N SER A 60 8.09 -3.75 -6.45
CA SER A 60 7.07 -4.33 -5.56
C SER A 60 7.35 -5.80 -5.23
N ALA A 61 7.76 -6.60 -6.22
CA ALA A 61 8.13 -8.00 -6.06
C ALA A 61 9.41 -8.15 -5.22
N SER A 62 10.39 -7.27 -5.42
CA SER A 62 11.59 -7.24 -4.59
C SER A 62 11.25 -6.91 -3.13
N TRP A 63 10.41 -5.91 -2.88
CA TRP A 63 10.00 -5.51 -1.54
C TRP A 63 9.11 -6.55 -0.84
N ALA A 64 8.25 -7.25 -1.58
CA ALA A 64 7.44 -8.35 -1.03
C ALA A 64 8.26 -9.64 -0.78
N LYS A 65 9.46 -9.75 -1.34
CA LYS A 65 10.42 -10.84 -1.06
C LYS A 65 11.35 -10.49 0.11
N ASP A 66 11.55 -9.21 0.38
CA ASP A 66 12.30 -8.73 1.54
C ASP A 66 11.57 -9.13 2.83
N ASP A 67 12.26 -9.91 3.67
CA ASP A 67 11.67 -10.49 4.89
C ASP A 67 11.37 -9.41 5.94
N ASP A 68 12.14 -8.32 6.00
CA ASP A 68 11.95 -7.25 6.98
C ASP A 68 10.75 -6.38 6.59
N ILE A 69 10.65 -5.99 5.31
CA ILE A 69 9.49 -5.25 4.79
C ILE A 69 8.24 -6.12 4.92
N SER A 70 8.30 -7.39 4.49
CA SER A 70 7.16 -8.30 4.56
C SER A 70 6.70 -8.53 6.01
N ARG A 71 7.64 -8.72 6.95
CA ARG A 71 7.30 -8.88 8.36
C ARG A 71 6.68 -7.62 8.94
N LEU A 72 7.22 -6.45 8.61
CA LEU A 72 6.65 -5.17 9.03
C LEU A 72 5.20 -5.05 8.55
N LEU A 73 4.95 -5.15 7.23
CA LEU A 73 3.62 -4.98 6.65
C LEU A 73 2.61 -5.98 7.22
N LYS A 74 3.01 -7.24 7.38
CA LYS A 74 2.16 -8.27 7.99
C LYS A 74 1.90 -8.06 9.48
N SER A 75 2.75 -7.30 10.18
CA SER A 75 2.56 -6.96 11.60
C SER A 75 1.58 -5.80 11.82
N LEU A 76 1.26 -5.04 10.76
CA LEU A 76 0.41 -3.87 10.90
C LEU A 76 -1.07 -4.27 11.15
N PRO A 77 -1.84 -3.43 11.88
CA PRO A 77 -3.24 -3.71 12.21
C PRO A 77 -4.15 -3.89 10.98
N ASN A 78 -3.79 -3.24 9.88
CA ASN A 78 -4.56 -3.24 8.65
C ASN A 78 -4.42 -4.57 7.87
N TRP A 79 -3.22 -5.18 7.85
CA TRP A 79 -3.03 -6.56 7.39
C TRP A 79 -3.84 -7.55 8.22
N SER A 80 -3.78 -7.44 9.55
CA SER A 80 -4.53 -8.31 10.46
C SER A 80 -6.04 -8.19 10.28
N SER A 81 -6.52 -6.97 10.03
CA SER A 81 -7.93 -6.69 9.76
C SER A 81 -8.39 -7.21 8.40
N MET A 82 -7.52 -7.20 7.39
CA MET A 82 -7.78 -7.80 6.09
C MET A 82 -7.81 -9.34 6.18
N ALA A 83 -6.89 -9.96 6.92
CA ALA A 83 -6.81 -11.43 7.02
C ALA A 83 -8.02 -12.07 7.72
N GLN A 84 -8.85 -11.28 8.42
CA GLN A 84 -10.08 -11.73 9.04
C GLN A 84 -11.28 -11.09 8.33
N PRO A 85 -12.22 -11.87 7.77
CA PRO A 85 -13.48 -11.33 7.25
C PRO A 85 -14.31 -10.77 8.41
N LYS A 86 -14.05 -9.54 8.84
CA LYS A 86 -14.84 -8.88 9.88
C LYS A 86 -16.24 -8.61 9.32
N GLN A 87 -17.27 -9.16 9.97
CA GLN A 87 -18.62 -8.59 9.85
C GLN A 87 -18.60 -7.17 10.41
N MET A 88 -19.41 -6.28 9.80
CA MET A 88 -19.62 -4.87 10.18
C MET A 88 -19.70 -4.70 11.70
N ARG A 89 -18.58 -4.34 12.34
CA ARG A 89 -18.56 -3.81 13.71
C ARG A 89 -18.28 -2.31 13.63
N PRO A 90 -18.87 -1.49 14.51
CA PRO A 90 -18.56 -0.06 14.56
C PRO A 90 -17.08 0.15 14.88
N LYS A 91 -16.39 0.92 14.03
CA LYS A 91 -14.99 1.32 14.19
C LYS A 91 -14.89 2.25 15.41
N ARG A 92 -14.02 1.95 16.37
CA ARG A 92 -13.75 2.85 17.51
C ARG A 92 -12.71 3.88 17.10
N GLU A 93 -12.81 5.11 17.63
CA GLU A 93 -11.84 6.19 17.35
C GLU A 93 -10.38 5.76 17.62
N GLU A 94 -10.14 5.01 18.70
CA GLU A 94 -8.81 4.47 19.02
C GLU A 94 -8.27 3.54 17.91
N GLU A 95 -9.13 2.75 17.25
CA GLU A 95 -8.75 1.85 16.14
C GLU A 95 -8.32 2.67 14.91
N GLU A 96 -8.91 3.84 14.69
CA GLU A 96 -8.53 4.74 13.59
C GLU A 96 -7.15 5.37 13.80
N ASP A 97 -6.80 5.73 15.04
CA ASP A 97 -5.48 6.26 15.37
C ASP A 97 -4.38 5.20 15.18
N PHE A 98 -4.63 3.94 15.59
CA PHE A 98 -3.69 2.83 15.32
C PHE A 98 -3.51 2.58 13.82
N ILE A 99 -4.59 2.63 13.04
CA ILE A 99 -4.53 2.47 11.58
C ILE A 99 -3.76 3.63 10.95
N ARG A 100 -3.98 4.88 11.38
CA ARG A 100 -3.22 6.04 10.88
C ARG A 100 -1.73 5.93 11.21
N ALA A 101 -1.39 5.48 12.41
CA ALA A 101 0.01 5.23 12.79
C ALA A 101 0.65 4.13 11.91
N ALA A 102 -0.11 3.10 11.53
CA ALA A 102 0.34 2.05 10.63
C ALA A 102 0.67 2.59 9.23
N PHE A 103 -0.19 3.44 8.67
CA PHE A 103 0.07 4.10 7.38
C PHE A 103 1.32 4.97 7.43
N GLY A 104 1.52 5.71 8.54
CA GLY A 104 2.74 6.47 8.76
C GLY A 104 3.99 5.60 8.77
N LYS A 105 3.94 4.46 9.47
CA LYS A 105 5.08 3.55 9.55
C LYS A 105 5.42 2.91 8.22
N GLU A 106 4.40 2.53 7.46
CA GLU A 106 4.56 2.02 6.11
C GLU A 106 5.21 3.07 5.19
N SER A 107 4.62 4.27 5.10
CA SER A 107 5.13 5.34 4.23
C SER A 107 6.58 5.70 4.56
N GLU A 108 6.92 5.79 5.84
CA GLU A 108 8.30 6.04 6.31
C GLU A 108 9.27 4.99 5.75
N VAL A 109 8.93 3.71 5.86
CA VAL A 109 9.82 2.61 5.43
C VAL A 109 9.93 2.55 3.91
N LEU A 110 8.83 2.72 3.17
CA LEU A 110 8.87 2.68 1.71
C LEU A 110 9.62 3.88 1.11
N ILE A 111 9.38 5.08 1.64
CA ILE A 111 10.13 6.29 1.24
C ILE A 111 11.61 6.14 1.60
N GLY A 112 11.91 5.68 2.81
CA GLY A 112 13.28 5.47 3.27
C GLY A 112 14.05 4.45 2.43
N ASN A 113 13.39 3.35 2.06
CA ASN A 113 14.01 2.30 1.26
C ASN A 113 14.23 2.71 -0.21
N LEU A 114 13.33 3.51 -0.77
CA LEU A 114 13.48 4.05 -2.12
C LEU A 114 14.60 5.11 -2.17
N GLY A 115 14.69 5.95 -1.14
CA GLY A 115 15.62 7.07 -1.07
C GLY A 115 15.35 8.10 -2.16
N ASP A 116 16.42 8.63 -2.78
CA ASP A 116 16.34 9.67 -3.81
C ASP A 116 16.14 9.13 -5.25
N LYS A 117 15.84 7.84 -5.41
CA LYS A 117 15.79 7.19 -6.72
C LYS A 117 14.51 7.53 -7.48
N LEU A 118 14.65 7.73 -8.79
CA LEU A 118 13.51 7.73 -9.70
C LEU A 118 13.23 6.30 -10.13
N ILE A 119 11.96 5.90 -10.07
CA ILE A 119 11.53 4.59 -10.53
C ILE A 119 11.28 4.65 -12.04
N PRO A 120 12.03 3.92 -12.86
CA PRO A 120 11.79 3.91 -14.29
C PRO A 120 10.60 3.01 -14.64
N GLN A 121 10.05 3.23 -15.83
CA GLN A 121 8.82 2.55 -16.27
C GLN A 121 8.97 1.03 -16.41
N GLN A 122 10.18 0.49 -16.59
CA GLN A 122 10.42 -0.95 -16.65
C GLN A 122 10.41 -1.66 -15.28
N GLU A 123 10.42 -0.90 -14.18
CA GLU A 123 10.48 -1.44 -12.80
C GLU A 123 9.09 -1.49 -12.13
N ILE A 124 8.03 -1.18 -12.88
CA ILE A 124 6.62 -1.21 -12.44
C ILE A 124 5.81 -2.19 -13.30
N LEU A 125 4.81 -2.84 -12.71
CA LEU A 125 3.82 -3.67 -13.40
C LEU A 125 2.76 -2.78 -14.04
N ARG A 126 2.89 -2.55 -15.34
CA ARG A 126 2.01 -1.66 -16.11
C ARG A 126 0.77 -2.33 -16.67
N ASP A 127 0.89 -3.61 -17.01
CA ASP A 127 -0.21 -4.33 -17.61
C ASP A 127 -1.19 -4.72 -16.51
N VAL A 128 -2.38 -4.11 -16.59
CA VAL A 128 -3.48 -4.38 -15.67
C VAL A 128 -3.90 -5.85 -15.74
N SER A 129 -3.67 -6.52 -16.86
CA SER A 129 -3.90 -7.96 -17.02
C SER A 129 -2.99 -8.79 -16.12
N ASP A 130 -1.74 -8.38 -15.92
CA ASP A 130 -0.79 -9.05 -15.03
C ASP A 130 -1.19 -8.88 -13.57
N LEU A 131 -1.62 -7.67 -13.19
CA LEU A 131 -2.16 -7.40 -11.85
C LEU A 131 -3.40 -8.24 -11.59
N LYS A 132 -4.31 -8.31 -12.57
CA LYS A 132 -5.51 -9.15 -12.52
C LYS A 132 -5.15 -10.62 -12.36
N ALA A 133 -4.16 -11.11 -13.10
CA ALA A 133 -3.68 -12.49 -12.99
C ALA A 133 -3.11 -12.77 -11.58
N LEU A 134 -2.35 -11.82 -11.03
CA LEU A 134 -1.78 -11.92 -9.69
C LEU A 134 -2.86 -11.93 -8.59
N ALA A 135 -3.90 -11.11 -8.73
CA ALA A 135 -5.06 -11.11 -7.84
C ALA A 135 -5.82 -12.45 -7.87
N ASN A 136 -6.06 -13.00 -9.08
CA ASN A 136 -6.70 -14.32 -9.21
C ASN A 136 -5.81 -15.45 -8.67
N LEU A 137 -4.49 -15.35 -8.84
CA LEU A 137 -3.53 -16.29 -8.26
C LEU A 137 -3.58 -16.24 -6.73
N HIS A 138 -3.65 -15.05 -6.14
CA HIS A 138 -3.84 -14.89 -4.69
C HIS A 138 -5.10 -15.64 -4.19
N GLU A 139 -6.28 -15.35 -4.75
CA GLU A 139 -7.54 -16.00 -4.32
C GLU A 139 -7.48 -17.53 -4.52
N SER A 140 -6.89 -17.98 -5.62
CA SER A 140 -6.75 -19.41 -5.93
C SER A 140 -5.83 -20.13 -4.95
N LEU A 141 -4.69 -19.53 -4.60
CA LEU A 141 -3.72 -20.11 -3.67
C LEU A 141 -4.25 -20.12 -2.24
N GLU A 142 -4.93 -19.06 -1.81
CA GLU A 142 -5.57 -19.01 -0.49
C GLU A 142 -6.65 -20.09 -0.38
N TRP A 143 -7.51 -20.22 -1.39
CA TRP A 143 -8.52 -21.27 -1.43
C TRP A 143 -7.88 -22.66 -1.36
N LEU A 144 -6.83 -22.89 -2.15
CA LEU A 144 -6.12 -24.17 -2.18
C LEU A 144 -5.49 -24.48 -0.83
N ALA A 145 -4.83 -23.51 -0.19
CA ALA A 145 -4.27 -23.65 1.14
C ALA A 145 -5.35 -24.06 2.16
N GLY A 146 -6.52 -23.40 2.12
CA GLY A 146 -7.67 -23.75 2.97
C GLY A 146 -8.18 -25.16 2.72
N ARG A 147 -8.28 -25.59 1.45
CA ARG A 147 -8.70 -26.96 1.09
C ARG A 147 -7.70 -28.01 1.54
N THR A 148 -6.39 -27.76 1.39
CA THR A 148 -5.34 -28.68 1.87
C THR A 148 -5.37 -28.81 3.39
N LYS A 149 -5.57 -27.71 4.13
CA LYS A 149 -5.76 -27.74 5.60
C LYS A 149 -7.00 -28.53 6.00
N ALA A 150 -8.13 -28.33 5.32
CA ALA A 150 -9.36 -29.07 5.61
C ALA A 150 -9.21 -30.57 5.36
N ALA A 151 -8.58 -30.96 4.24
CA ALA A 151 -8.29 -32.36 3.93
C ALA A 151 -7.40 -33.01 4.99
N PHE A 152 -6.36 -32.29 5.45
CA PHE A 152 -5.50 -32.72 6.55
C PHE A 152 -6.29 -32.98 7.85
N SER A 153 -7.19 -32.06 8.23
CA SER A 153 -8.01 -32.21 9.43
C SER A 153 -8.95 -33.42 9.34
N SER A 154 -9.55 -33.66 8.17
CA SER A 154 -10.42 -34.83 7.93
C SER A 154 -9.64 -36.16 7.99
N LEU A 155 -8.44 -36.22 7.40
CA LEU A 155 -7.57 -37.40 7.46
C LEU A 155 -7.12 -37.72 8.88
N SER A 156 -6.80 -36.69 9.67
CA SER A 156 -6.39 -36.87 11.07
C SER A 156 -7.56 -37.33 11.96
N ALA A 157 -8.76 -36.79 11.76
CA ALA A 157 -9.96 -37.20 12.50
C ALA A 157 -10.41 -38.64 12.16
N ALA A 158 -10.18 -39.10 10.93
CA ALA A 158 -10.46 -40.48 10.55
C ALA A 158 -9.54 -41.49 11.25
N GLN A 159 -8.30 -41.09 11.59
CA GLN A 159 -7.35 -41.96 12.30
C GLN A 159 -7.67 -42.11 13.80
N THR A 160 -8.30 -41.12 14.43
CA THR A 160 -8.63 -41.15 15.87
C THR A 160 -9.96 -41.82 16.20
N MET A 161 -10.85 -41.98 15.23
CA MET A 161 -12.22 -42.49 15.42
C MET A 161 -12.39 -43.99 15.15
N SER A 162 -11.31 -44.78 15.03
CA SER A 162 -11.39 -46.23 14.83
C SER A 162 -11.22 -46.97 16.17
N PRO A 163 -12.30 -47.40 16.86
CA PRO A 163 -12.21 -48.11 18.12
C PRO A 163 -12.15 -49.61 17.83
N GLY A 164 -10.99 -50.21 18.06
CA GLY A 164 -10.83 -51.66 18.10
C GLY A 164 -10.07 -52.22 16.90
N GLN A 165 -8.75 -52.29 17.05
CA GLN A 165 -7.99 -53.54 16.90
C GLN A 165 -6.57 -53.30 17.39
N ASP A 166 -6.15 -54.11 18.36
CA ASP A 166 -4.79 -54.19 18.84
C ASP A 166 -3.82 -54.38 17.68
N SER A 167 -2.70 -53.65 17.75
CA SER A 167 -1.47 -53.89 16.99
C SER A 167 -1.58 -53.79 15.46
N LEU A 168 -1.52 -52.56 14.93
CA LEU A 168 -0.82 -52.33 13.67
C LEU A 168 -0.10 -50.98 13.75
N GLU A 169 1.22 -51.06 13.64
CA GLU A 169 2.22 -50.01 13.53
C GLU A 169 1.67 -48.59 13.25
N HIS A 170 2.02 -47.66 14.12
CA HIS A 170 2.12 -46.24 13.78
C HIS A 170 2.93 -46.14 12.48
N LEU A 171 2.26 -46.09 11.33
CA LEU A 171 2.92 -46.08 10.03
C LEU A 171 3.65 -44.74 9.90
N PRO A 172 5.00 -44.69 9.95
CA PRO A 172 5.75 -43.43 9.81
C PRO A 172 5.45 -42.75 8.46
N ALA A 173 4.99 -43.50 7.46
CA ALA A 173 4.50 -42.98 6.19
C ALA A 173 3.24 -42.09 6.34
N SER A 174 2.34 -42.37 7.29
CA SER A 174 1.14 -41.55 7.55
C SER A 174 1.53 -40.18 8.11
N GLU A 175 2.42 -40.15 9.10
CA GLU A 175 2.91 -38.91 9.72
C GLU A 175 3.71 -38.06 8.74
N GLN A 176 4.57 -38.67 7.91
CA GLN A 176 5.31 -37.99 6.85
C GLN A 176 4.39 -37.36 5.78
N ILE A 177 3.33 -38.05 5.37
CA ILE A 177 2.33 -37.52 4.43
C ILE A 177 1.58 -36.34 5.06
N LEU A 178 1.18 -36.48 6.32
CA LEU A 178 0.49 -35.43 7.09
C LEU A 178 1.36 -34.18 7.24
N GLN A 179 2.64 -34.36 7.57
CA GLN A 179 3.62 -33.27 7.63
C GLN A 179 3.79 -32.60 6.26
N SER A 180 3.94 -33.38 5.19
CA SER A 180 4.09 -32.86 3.82
C SER A 180 2.88 -32.04 3.36
N LEU A 181 1.66 -32.48 3.70
CA LEU A 181 0.43 -31.75 3.39
C LEU A 181 0.33 -30.43 4.17
N SER A 182 0.74 -30.44 5.44
CA SER A 182 0.81 -29.23 6.27
C SER A 182 1.82 -28.21 5.72
N GLU A 183 3.01 -28.67 5.33
CA GLU A 183 4.03 -27.85 4.68
C GLU A 183 3.55 -27.28 3.34
N LEU A 184 2.88 -28.10 2.53
CA LEU A 184 2.31 -27.67 1.24
C LEU A 184 1.23 -26.59 1.43
N ALA A 185 0.31 -26.81 2.38
CA ALA A 185 -0.72 -25.83 2.70
C ALA A 185 -0.14 -24.50 3.17
N ARG A 186 0.93 -24.56 3.97
CA ARG A 186 1.66 -23.36 4.43
C ARG A 186 2.32 -22.65 3.25
N SER A 187 2.99 -23.39 2.37
CA SER A 187 3.62 -22.83 1.16
C SER A 187 2.62 -22.13 0.24
N PHE A 188 1.43 -22.71 0.03
CA PHE A 188 0.36 -22.05 -0.72
C PHE A 188 -0.12 -20.76 -0.06
N GLN A 189 -0.30 -20.76 1.27
CA GLN A 189 -0.67 -19.55 2.00
C GLN A 189 0.41 -18.47 1.90
N GLU A 190 1.67 -18.83 2.08
CA GLU A 190 2.79 -17.88 1.96
C GLU A 190 2.88 -17.27 0.56
N MET A 191 2.66 -18.06 -0.48
CA MET A 191 2.59 -17.56 -1.85
C MET A 191 1.37 -16.64 -2.07
N ALA A 192 0.20 -16.99 -1.51
CA ALA A 192 -0.99 -16.15 -1.58
C ALA A 192 -0.74 -14.79 -0.93
N ASP A 193 -0.19 -14.78 0.29
CA ASP A 193 0.14 -13.56 1.01
C ASP A 193 1.13 -12.69 0.23
N ARG A 194 2.16 -13.29 -0.37
CA ARG A 194 3.12 -12.58 -1.20
C ARG A 194 2.47 -11.92 -2.41
N CYS A 195 1.56 -12.60 -3.10
CA CYS A 195 0.82 -12.02 -4.22
C CYS A 195 0.04 -10.76 -3.78
N LEU A 196 -0.62 -10.82 -2.62
CA LEU A 196 -1.36 -9.69 -2.09
C LEU A 196 -0.45 -8.52 -1.67
N LEU A 197 0.69 -8.82 -1.04
CA LEU A 197 1.70 -7.81 -0.71
C LEU A 197 2.26 -7.13 -1.96
N VAL A 198 2.54 -7.90 -3.03
CA VAL A 198 3.00 -7.33 -4.30
C VAL A 198 1.96 -6.36 -4.86
N LEU A 199 0.68 -6.73 -4.89
CA LEU A 199 -0.38 -5.82 -5.38
C LEU A 199 -0.46 -4.53 -4.56
N HIS A 200 -0.39 -4.65 -3.24
CA HIS A 200 -0.44 -3.51 -2.32
C HIS A 200 0.76 -2.57 -2.50
N LEU A 201 1.96 -3.13 -2.63
CA LEU A 201 3.20 -2.40 -2.88
C LEU A 201 3.25 -1.82 -4.29
N GLU A 202 2.69 -2.51 -5.28
CA GLU A 202 2.69 -2.06 -6.67
C GLU A 202 1.95 -0.73 -6.81
N VAL A 203 0.76 -0.59 -6.22
CA VAL A 203 0.01 0.67 -6.25
C VAL A 203 0.80 1.83 -5.64
N ARG A 204 1.60 1.56 -4.58
CA ARG A 204 2.49 2.54 -3.94
C ARG A 204 3.68 2.90 -4.82
N VAL A 205 4.25 1.90 -5.51
CA VAL A 205 5.31 2.06 -6.51
C VAL A 205 4.84 2.92 -7.68
N HIS A 206 3.60 2.77 -8.15
CA HIS A 206 3.02 3.67 -9.15
C HIS A 206 2.95 5.12 -8.66
N CYS A 207 2.54 5.37 -7.40
CA CYS A 207 2.59 6.71 -6.83
C CYS A 207 4.00 7.29 -6.84
N PHE A 208 5.02 6.54 -6.43
CA PHE A 208 6.41 6.99 -6.50
C PHE A 208 6.85 7.29 -7.95
N HIS A 209 6.53 6.40 -8.89
CA HIS A 209 6.88 6.52 -10.30
C HIS A 209 6.36 7.82 -10.91
N TYR A 210 5.11 8.20 -10.63
CA TYR A 210 4.51 9.40 -11.22
C TYR A 210 4.77 10.69 -10.42
N LEU A 211 4.82 10.63 -9.08
CA LEU A 211 4.85 11.83 -8.23
C LEU A 211 6.26 12.33 -7.87
N ILE A 212 7.27 11.46 -7.78
CA ILE A 212 8.65 11.94 -7.53
C ILE A 212 9.16 12.78 -8.70
N PRO A 213 8.99 12.36 -9.99
CA PRO A 213 9.36 13.21 -11.12
C PRO A 213 8.59 14.54 -11.15
N LEU A 214 7.35 14.58 -10.66
CA LEU A 214 6.57 15.81 -10.60
C LEU A 214 7.29 16.89 -9.77
N ALA A 215 7.90 16.52 -8.64
CA ALA A 215 8.68 17.44 -7.82
C ALA A 215 10.06 17.76 -8.41
N LYS A 216 10.74 16.77 -8.99
CA LYS A 216 12.12 16.91 -9.48
C LYS A 216 12.24 17.56 -10.85
N GLN A 217 11.26 17.33 -11.72
CA GLN A 217 11.30 17.67 -13.15
C GLN A 217 10.20 18.65 -13.53
N GLY A 218 9.17 18.80 -12.69
CA GLY A 218 8.06 19.70 -12.94
C GLY A 218 8.48 21.18 -12.91
N ASN A 219 7.85 21.99 -13.76
CA ASN A 219 8.07 23.43 -13.78
C ASN A 219 6.95 24.17 -13.04
N TYR A 220 7.25 24.56 -11.80
CA TYR A 220 6.33 25.29 -10.92
C TYR A 220 6.73 26.75 -10.72
N ALA A 221 7.78 27.22 -11.40
CA ALA A 221 8.31 28.57 -11.27
C ALA A 221 7.66 29.57 -12.24
N ILE A 222 7.03 29.10 -13.33
CA ILE A 222 6.46 29.97 -14.35
C ILE A 222 5.22 30.70 -13.80
N VAL A 223 5.17 32.02 -14.04
CA VAL A 223 3.98 32.86 -13.88
C VAL A 223 3.26 32.83 -15.23
N ALA A 224 2.02 32.37 -15.22
CA ALA A 224 1.21 31.93 -16.35
C ALA A 224 1.18 32.78 -17.64
N ASN A 225 1.31 32.12 -18.80
CA ASN A 225 0.37 32.30 -19.92
C ASN A 225 -0.83 31.32 -19.75
N VAL A 226 -1.89 31.49 -20.55
CA VAL A 226 -3.22 30.85 -20.43
C VAL A 226 -3.19 29.30 -20.32
N GLU A 227 -2.15 28.61 -20.80
CA GLU A 227 -1.94 27.15 -20.67
C GLU A 227 -1.53 26.67 -19.25
N SER A 228 -1.37 27.59 -18.28
CA SER A 228 -0.98 27.29 -16.89
C SER A 228 -2.10 26.75 -15.97
N MET A 229 -3.33 26.63 -16.49
CA MET A 229 -4.49 26.21 -15.70
C MET A 229 -4.70 24.69 -15.69
N ASP A 230 -4.02 23.95 -16.56
CA ASP A 230 -4.18 22.51 -16.67
C ASP A 230 -3.53 21.74 -15.51
N TYR A 231 -3.97 20.51 -15.32
CA TYR A 231 -3.36 19.53 -14.43
C TYR A 231 -1.98 19.12 -14.95
N ASP A 232 -1.11 18.68 -14.04
CA ASP A 232 0.14 18.09 -14.49
C ASP A 232 -0.10 16.77 -15.26
N PRO A 233 0.50 16.55 -16.44
CA PRO A 233 0.31 15.31 -17.20
C PRO A 233 0.70 14.04 -16.44
N LEU A 234 1.64 14.11 -15.48
CA LEU A 234 1.97 12.96 -14.62
C LEU A 234 0.83 12.63 -13.66
N VAL A 235 0.13 13.63 -13.15
CA VAL A 235 -1.02 13.47 -12.25
C VAL A 235 -2.23 12.91 -13.00
N VAL A 236 -2.46 13.37 -14.23
CA VAL A 236 -3.51 12.81 -15.10
C VAL A 236 -3.23 11.34 -15.41
N ARG A 237 -1.98 10.99 -15.73
CA ARG A 237 -1.58 9.60 -15.97
C ARG A 237 -1.74 8.74 -14.72
N LEU A 238 -1.29 9.20 -13.55
CA LEU A 238 -1.46 8.49 -12.29
C LEU A 238 -2.94 8.23 -11.97
N ASN A 239 -3.81 9.23 -12.13
CA ASN A 239 -5.26 9.04 -11.90
C ASN A 239 -5.85 7.95 -12.80
N LYS A 240 -5.52 7.98 -14.10
CA LYS A 240 -5.99 6.96 -15.05
C LYS A 240 -5.46 5.57 -14.68
N ASP A 241 -4.20 5.51 -14.28
CA ASP A 241 -3.51 4.28 -13.91
C ASP A 241 -4.12 3.66 -12.65
N ILE A 242 -4.27 4.43 -11.57
CA ILE A 242 -4.94 4.01 -10.33
C ILE A 242 -6.37 3.52 -10.62
N SER A 243 -7.15 4.26 -11.43
CA SER A 243 -8.51 3.84 -11.79
C SER A 243 -8.55 2.53 -12.57
N ALA A 244 -7.59 2.28 -13.47
CA ALA A 244 -7.52 1.02 -14.21
C ALA A 244 -7.13 -0.16 -13.29
N ILE A 245 -6.21 0.08 -12.35
CA ILE A 245 -5.85 -0.92 -11.32
C ILE A 245 -7.06 -1.21 -10.43
N GLU A 246 -7.78 -0.17 -9.99
CA GLU A 246 -8.97 -0.30 -9.16
C GLU A 246 -10.02 -1.20 -9.81
N GLU A 247 -10.38 -0.94 -11.06
CA GLU A 247 -11.37 -1.74 -11.80
C GLU A 247 -10.95 -3.23 -11.84
N ALA A 248 -9.67 -3.50 -12.10
CA ALA A 248 -9.16 -4.87 -12.17
C ALA A 248 -9.11 -5.57 -10.80
N MET A 249 -8.75 -4.85 -9.74
CA MET A 249 -8.70 -5.38 -8.38
C MET A 249 -10.10 -5.64 -7.84
N SER A 250 -11.02 -4.69 -8.04
CA SER A 250 -12.43 -4.78 -7.63
C SER A 250 -13.13 -5.99 -8.26
N ALA A 251 -12.81 -6.30 -9.52
CA ALA A 251 -13.34 -7.47 -10.22
C ALA A 251 -12.72 -8.82 -9.79
N SER A 252 -11.59 -8.82 -9.07
CA SER A 252 -10.79 -10.04 -8.86
C SER A 252 -10.55 -10.40 -7.39
N LEU A 253 -10.70 -9.46 -6.46
CA LEU A 253 -10.44 -9.64 -5.04
C LEU A 253 -11.72 -9.55 -4.21
N GLN A 254 -11.72 -10.23 -3.06
CA GLN A 254 -12.75 -9.98 -2.05
C GLN A 254 -12.64 -8.56 -1.49
N GLN A 255 -13.77 -7.96 -1.10
CA GLN A 255 -13.86 -6.54 -0.71
C GLN A 255 -12.83 -6.08 0.33
N HIS A 256 -12.57 -6.88 1.37
CA HIS A 256 -11.62 -6.53 2.43
C HIS A 256 -10.15 -6.55 1.95
N LYS A 257 -9.82 -7.41 0.98
CA LYS A 257 -8.51 -7.45 0.33
C LYS A 257 -8.35 -6.31 -0.65
N PHE A 258 -9.41 -6.00 -1.40
CA PHE A 258 -9.47 -4.81 -2.24
C PHE A 258 -9.23 -3.53 -1.42
N GLN A 259 -9.90 -3.38 -0.29
CA GLN A 259 -9.69 -2.25 0.62
C GLN A 259 -8.24 -2.17 1.11
N TYR A 260 -7.64 -3.31 1.45
CA TYR A 260 -6.23 -3.37 1.84
C TYR A 260 -5.28 -2.85 0.75
N ILE A 261 -5.58 -3.04 -0.54
CA ILE A 261 -4.73 -2.52 -1.62
C ILE A 261 -4.64 -0.98 -1.59
N PHE A 262 -5.76 -0.30 -1.37
CA PHE A 262 -5.88 1.16 -1.53
C PHE A 262 -5.84 1.96 -0.22
N GLU A 263 -5.98 1.32 0.93
CA GLU A 263 -5.84 2.01 2.21
C GLU A 263 -4.41 2.55 2.43
N GLY A 264 -4.30 3.67 3.14
CA GLY A 264 -3.03 4.35 3.38
C GLY A 264 -2.45 5.09 2.17
N LEU A 265 -3.04 4.93 0.98
CA LEU A 265 -2.51 5.54 -0.25
C LEU A 265 -2.55 7.08 -0.22
N GLY A 266 -3.62 7.66 0.33
CA GLY A 266 -3.72 9.11 0.54
C GLY A 266 -2.63 9.66 1.46
N HIS A 267 -2.28 8.91 2.52
CA HIS A 267 -1.18 9.25 3.42
C HIS A 267 0.17 9.18 2.69
N LEU A 268 0.43 8.12 1.93
CA LEU A 268 1.65 8.00 1.13
C LEU A 268 1.81 9.14 0.12
N ILE A 269 0.76 9.44 -0.65
CA ILE A 269 0.77 10.53 -1.62
C ILE A 269 1.04 11.87 -0.94
N SER A 270 0.43 12.11 0.23
CA SER A 270 0.70 13.29 1.05
C SER A 270 2.19 13.39 1.43
N CYS A 271 2.78 12.31 1.95
CA CYS A 271 4.19 12.26 2.28
C CYS A 271 5.10 12.49 1.06
N ILE A 272 4.80 11.91 -0.10
CA ILE A 272 5.59 12.11 -1.33
C ILE A 272 5.54 13.57 -1.75
N LEU A 273 4.36 14.18 -1.76
CA LEU A 273 4.18 15.55 -2.21
C LEU A 273 4.80 16.57 -1.25
N ILE A 274 4.64 16.41 0.07
CA ILE A 274 5.24 17.31 1.07
C ILE A 274 6.77 17.18 1.03
N ASN A 275 7.31 15.96 1.06
CA ASN A 275 8.75 15.76 0.93
C ASN A 275 9.27 16.27 -0.41
N GLY A 276 8.47 16.22 -1.48
CA GLY A 276 8.82 16.75 -2.79
C GLY A 276 9.22 18.23 -2.79
N ALA A 277 8.76 19.00 -1.81
CA ALA A 277 9.00 20.45 -1.74
C ALA A 277 10.49 20.83 -1.79
N HIS A 278 11.38 19.99 -1.24
CA HIS A 278 12.81 20.29 -1.24
C HIS A 278 13.45 20.21 -2.63
N TYR A 279 12.87 19.46 -3.57
CA TYR A 279 13.37 19.34 -4.94
C TYR A 279 13.02 20.55 -5.82
N PHE A 280 11.98 21.32 -5.48
CA PHE A 280 11.61 22.48 -6.28
C PHE A 280 12.70 23.54 -6.24
N LYS A 281 13.18 23.94 -7.42
CA LYS A 281 14.12 25.07 -7.53
C LYS A 281 13.47 26.36 -7.07
N ARG A 282 12.28 26.66 -7.61
CA ARG A 282 11.42 27.79 -7.26
C ARG A 282 9.95 27.42 -7.44
N ILE A 283 9.07 28.11 -6.75
CA ILE A 283 7.62 28.01 -6.90
C ILE A 283 6.99 29.40 -7.02
N SER A 284 6.08 29.59 -7.98
CA SER A 284 5.29 30.80 -8.15
C SER A 284 3.90 30.64 -7.52
N GLU A 285 3.15 31.73 -7.36
CA GLU A 285 1.74 31.68 -6.94
C GLU A 285 0.90 30.78 -7.86
N SER A 286 1.11 30.87 -9.18
CA SER A 286 0.48 29.97 -10.16
C SER A 286 0.91 28.51 -9.97
N GLY A 287 2.18 28.28 -9.61
CA GLY A 287 2.70 26.96 -9.25
C GLY A 287 2.01 26.37 -8.02
N ILE A 288 1.81 27.18 -6.96
CA ILE A 288 1.05 26.77 -5.77
C ILE A 288 -0.37 26.38 -6.17
N LYS A 289 -1.07 27.21 -6.97
CA LYS A 289 -2.42 26.90 -7.48
C LYS A 289 -2.44 25.59 -8.28
N LYS A 290 -1.46 25.37 -9.17
CA LYS A 290 -1.33 24.12 -9.94
C LYS A 290 -1.15 22.91 -9.04
N MET A 291 -0.28 23.00 -8.02
CA MET A 291 -0.08 21.91 -7.06
C MET A 291 -1.35 21.62 -6.27
N CYS A 292 -2.06 22.65 -5.79
CA CYS A 292 -3.32 22.47 -5.07
C CYS A 292 -4.39 21.78 -5.95
N ARG A 293 -4.48 22.13 -7.24
CA ARG A 293 -5.38 21.44 -8.20
C ARG A 293 -4.97 19.98 -8.43
N ASN A 294 -3.67 19.70 -8.54
CA ASN A 294 -3.16 18.34 -8.67
C ASN A 294 -3.50 17.49 -7.45
N ILE A 295 -3.32 18.02 -6.24
CA ILE A 295 -3.68 17.33 -4.99
C ILE A 295 -5.19 17.07 -4.96
N PHE A 296 -5.99 18.06 -5.32
CA PHE A 296 -7.45 17.93 -5.33
C PHE A 296 -7.96 16.82 -6.25
N ILE A 297 -7.42 16.70 -7.47
CA ILE A 297 -7.88 15.65 -8.39
C ILE A 297 -7.45 14.24 -7.93
N LEU A 298 -6.26 14.10 -7.33
CA LEU A 298 -5.84 12.85 -6.68
C LEU A 298 -6.75 12.51 -5.48
N GLN A 299 -7.10 13.51 -4.67
CA GLN A 299 -8.00 13.36 -3.54
C GLN A 299 -9.39 12.89 -3.97
N GLN A 300 -9.94 13.49 -5.04
CA GLN A 300 -11.22 13.08 -5.59
C GLN A 300 -11.19 11.63 -6.11
N ASN A 301 -10.13 11.24 -6.83
CA ASN A 301 -9.96 9.88 -7.31
C ASN A 301 -9.94 8.87 -6.15
N LEU A 302 -9.10 9.09 -5.13
CA LEU A 302 -9.01 8.19 -3.98
C LEU A 302 -10.28 8.15 -3.15
N THR A 303 -10.94 9.30 -2.91
CA THR A 303 -12.22 9.35 -2.20
C THR A 303 -13.28 8.49 -2.88
N ASN A 304 -13.31 8.48 -4.21
CA ASN A 304 -14.24 7.64 -4.98
C ASN A 304 -13.90 6.14 -4.88
N ILE A 305 -12.61 5.80 -4.77
CA ILE A 305 -12.17 4.41 -4.66
C ILE A 305 -12.39 3.85 -3.25
N THR A 306 -11.97 4.60 -2.24
CA THR A 306 -12.02 4.17 -0.83
C THR A 306 -13.39 4.40 -0.21
N MET A 307 -14.24 5.23 -0.83
CA MET A 307 -15.50 5.72 -0.28
C MET A 307 -15.31 6.35 1.12
N SER A 308 -14.15 6.97 1.33
CA SER A 308 -13.75 7.53 2.61
C SER A 308 -13.06 8.87 2.44
N ARG A 309 -13.03 9.68 3.51
CA ARG A 309 -12.42 11.02 3.46
C ARG A 309 -10.88 10.91 3.48
N GLU A 310 -10.25 11.46 2.46
CA GLU A 310 -8.79 11.54 2.34
C GLU A 310 -8.22 12.81 3.00
N ALA A 311 -8.23 12.85 4.34
CA ALA A 311 -7.79 14.01 5.12
C ALA A 311 -6.28 14.31 5.00
N ASP A 312 -5.45 13.29 4.76
CA ASP A 312 -4.01 13.48 4.54
C ASP A 312 -3.70 14.31 3.29
N LEU A 313 -4.56 14.26 2.27
CA LEU A 313 -4.41 15.10 1.07
C LEU A 313 -4.88 16.54 1.30
N ASP A 314 -5.88 16.77 2.16
CA ASP A 314 -6.18 18.12 2.66
C ASP A 314 -4.95 18.70 3.38
N PHE A 315 -4.26 17.87 4.16
CA PHE A 315 -3.06 18.25 4.90
C PHE A 315 -1.88 18.62 3.99
N ALA A 316 -1.66 17.85 2.91
CA ALA A 316 -0.68 18.21 1.86
C ALA A 316 -1.06 19.48 1.10
N ARG A 317 -2.35 19.69 0.78
CA ARG A 317 -2.81 20.92 0.13
C ARG A 317 -2.51 22.14 1.01
N GLN A 318 -2.84 22.07 2.30
CA GLN A 318 -2.55 23.13 3.27
C GLN A 318 -1.05 23.44 3.38
N TYR A 319 -0.18 22.44 3.22
CA TYR A 319 1.27 22.63 3.23
C TYR A 319 1.72 23.56 2.10
N TYR A 320 1.19 23.36 0.89
CA TYR A 320 1.49 24.22 -0.24
C TYR A 320 0.80 25.59 -0.15
N GLU A 321 -0.41 25.67 0.43
CA GLU A 321 -1.09 26.94 0.67
C GLU A 321 -0.35 27.83 1.67
N MET A 322 0.37 27.24 2.63
CA MET A 322 1.25 27.99 3.53
C MET A 322 2.31 28.80 2.76
N LEU A 323 2.72 28.36 1.57
CA LEU A 323 3.71 29.04 0.73
C LEU A 323 3.19 30.33 0.06
N TYR A 324 1.90 30.67 0.22
CA TYR A 324 1.40 32.01 -0.12
C TYR A 324 1.93 33.09 0.83
N ASN A 325 2.40 32.70 2.01
CA ASN A 325 2.96 33.61 3.00
C ASN A 325 4.45 33.90 2.71
N THR A 326 4.94 35.01 3.25
CA THR A 326 6.38 35.23 3.43
C THR A 326 6.94 34.28 4.49
N ALA A 327 8.27 34.11 4.51
CA ALA A 327 8.92 33.24 5.49
C ALA A 327 8.66 33.68 6.95
N ASP A 328 8.57 34.98 7.21
CA ASP A 328 8.33 35.51 8.56
C ASP A 328 6.86 35.34 8.98
N GLU A 329 5.91 35.55 8.05
CA GLU A 329 4.49 35.24 8.27
C GLU A 329 4.26 33.74 8.51
N LEU A 330 4.99 32.87 7.81
CA LEU A 330 4.96 31.43 8.06
C LEU A 330 5.41 31.12 9.49
N LEU A 331 6.51 31.71 9.97
CA LEU A 331 6.97 31.50 11.35
C LEU A 331 5.92 31.97 12.37
N ASN A 332 5.29 33.12 12.14
CA ASN A 332 4.20 33.61 12.98
C ASN A 332 3.01 32.65 12.98
N LEU A 333 2.66 32.06 11.83
CA LEU A 333 1.61 31.05 11.72
C LEU A 333 1.88 29.84 12.62
N VAL A 334 3.15 29.39 12.72
CA VAL A 334 3.54 28.27 13.59
C VAL A 334 3.44 28.65 15.07
N VAL A 335 3.73 29.90 15.42
CA VAL A 335 3.53 30.42 16.79
C VAL A 335 2.04 30.44 17.15
N ASP A 336 1.20 30.97 16.27
CA ASP A 336 -0.22 31.20 16.56
C ASP A 336 -1.06 29.92 16.49
N GLN A 337 -0.79 29.05 15.52
CA GLN A 337 -1.58 27.84 15.25
C GLN A 337 -0.93 26.55 15.78
N GLY A 338 0.32 26.64 16.23
CA GLY A 338 1.12 25.51 16.67
C GLY A 338 1.74 24.69 15.53
N VAL A 339 2.57 23.72 15.93
CA VAL A 339 3.32 22.83 15.02
C VAL A 339 2.38 21.80 14.41
N LYS A 340 2.26 21.84 13.06
CA LYS A 340 1.47 20.92 12.23
C LYS A 340 2.36 19.93 11.46
N TYR A 341 3.46 20.42 10.90
CA TYR A 341 4.42 19.63 10.12
C TYR A 341 5.67 19.31 10.95
N THR A 342 6.49 18.37 10.49
CA THR A 342 7.78 18.08 11.09
C THR A 342 8.76 19.24 10.87
N GLU A 343 9.80 19.33 11.71
CA GLU A 343 10.85 20.35 11.56
C GLU A 343 11.45 20.33 10.14
N LEU A 344 11.74 19.15 9.61
CA LEU A 344 12.32 18.98 8.28
C LEU A 344 11.41 19.51 7.17
N GLU A 345 10.11 19.26 7.26
CA GLU A 345 9.12 19.74 6.29
C GLU A 345 8.99 21.27 6.32
N TYR A 346 9.05 21.89 7.50
CA TYR A 346 9.12 23.35 7.62
C TYR A 346 10.43 23.92 7.06
N ILE A 347 11.56 23.24 7.28
CA ILE A 347 12.85 23.61 6.68
C ILE A 347 12.74 23.59 5.16
N TYR A 348 12.10 22.57 4.57
CA TYR A 348 11.86 22.49 3.13
C TYR A 348 11.03 23.67 2.63
N ALA A 349 9.94 24.03 3.33
CA ALA A 349 9.10 25.16 2.98
C ALA A 349 9.87 26.49 3.02
N LEU A 350 10.59 26.76 4.12
CA LEU A 350 11.38 27.98 4.28
C LEU A 350 12.49 28.10 3.23
N ASN A 351 13.16 26.99 2.90
CA ASN A 351 14.18 26.98 1.85
C ASN A 351 13.57 27.23 0.47
N LEU A 352 12.39 26.65 0.20
CA LEU A 352 11.68 26.89 -1.05
C LEU A 352 11.23 28.35 -1.18
N LEU A 353 10.70 28.95 -0.11
CA LEU A 353 10.34 30.38 -0.07
C LEU A 353 11.56 31.27 -0.32
N HIS A 354 12.68 31.00 0.36
CA HIS A 354 13.91 31.75 0.19
C HIS A 354 14.43 31.72 -1.25
N ARG A 355 14.34 30.57 -1.93
CA ARG A 355 14.73 30.45 -3.34
C ARG A 355 13.75 31.13 -4.29
N SER A 356 12.49 31.27 -3.92
CA SER A 356 11.39 31.66 -4.82
C SER A 356 11.05 33.15 -4.77
N GLN A 357 11.15 33.78 -3.60
CA GLN A 357 10.83 35.17 -3.39
C GLN A 357 12.05 36.07 -3.62
N THR A 358 11.81 37.32 -4.02
CA THR A 358 12.88 38.33 -4.18
C THR A 358 12.92 39.24 -2.94
N GLY A 359 14.08 39.80 -2.61
CA GLY A 359 14.21 40.73 -1.47
C GLY A 359 14.14 40.08 -0.08
N VAL A 360 14.24 38.75 0.02
CA VAL A 360 14.08 37.98 1.27
C VAL A 360 15.34 37.92 2.16
N GLY A 361 16.34 38.74 1.90
CA GLY A 361 17.62 38.74 2.62
C GLY A 361 18.63 37.73 2.05
N ASP A 362 19.81 37.71 2.66
CA ASP A 362 20.93 36.83 2.31
C ASP A 362 20.84 35.49 3.07
N GLN A 363 21.88 34.66 2.93
CA GLN A 363 21.97 33.39 3.64
C GLN A 363 21.98 33.57 5.17
N THR A 364 22.47 34.72 5.67
CA THR A 364 22.47 35.04 7.10
C THR A 364 21.04 35.19 7.61
N THR A 365 20.20 35.96 6.90
CA THR A 365 18.77 36.09 7.21
C THR A 365 18.08 34.73 7.18
N GLN A 366 18.39 33.89 6.19
CA GLN A 366 17.82 32.54 6.11
C GLN A 366 18.21 31.67 7.31
N ASN A 367 19.49 31.69 7.71
CA ASN A 367 19.96 30.93 8.87
C ASN A 367 19.28 31.39 10.17
N MET A 368 19.04 32.70 10.34
CA MET A 368 18.29 33.23 11.48
C MET A 368 16.84 32.71 11.51
N ARG A 369 16.17 32.64 10.35
CA ARG A 369 14.81 32.07 10.25
C ARG A 369 14.77 30.59 10.59
N LEU A 370 15.75 29.81 10.11
CA LEU A 370 15.85 28.39 10.44
C LEU A 370 16.14 28.17 11.93
N GLN A 371 16.97 29.02 12.54
CA GLN A 371 17.20 28.99 13.99
C GLN A 371 15.93 29.35 14.76
N ARG A 372 15.21 30.39 14.32
CA ARG A 372 13.95 30.79 14.95
C ARG A 372 12.88 29.69 14.86
N LEU A 373 12.81 28.98 13.73
CA LEU A 373 11.93 27.81 13.59
C LEU A 373 12.20 26.76 14.68
N LYS A 374 13.47 26.43 14.94
CA LYS A 374 13.85 25.46 15.98
C LYS A 374 13.40 25.89 17.37
N GLU A 375 13.58 27.17 17.68
CA GLU A 375 13.13 27.76 18.95
C GLU A 375 11.61 27.65 19.07
N ILE A 376 10.85 28.08 18.05
CA ILE A 376 9.38 28.00 18.04
C ILE A 376 8.91 26.56 18.25
N ILE A 377 9.52 25.58 17.57
CA ILE A 377 9.14 24.17 17.72
C ILE A 377 9.38 23.69 19.16
N CYS A 378 10.52 24.06 19.76
CA CYS A 378 10.83 23.73 21.14
C CYS A 378 9.85 24.40 22.13
N GLU A 379 9.55 25.68 21.94
CA GLU A 379 8.56 26.45 22.72
C GLU A 379 7.19 25.77 22.67
N GLN A 380 6.72 25.41 21.47
CA GLN A 380 5.43 24.75 21.26
C GLN A 380 5.38 23.35 21.87
N ALA A 381 6.48 22.59 21.82
CA ALA A 381 6.57 21.29 22.49
C ALA A 381 6.45 21.44 24.01
N ALA A 382 7.12 22.43 24.60
CA ALA A 382 7.02 22.73 26.04
C ALA A 382 5.60 23.15 26.44
N ILE A 383 4.92 23.98 25.64
CA ILE A 383 3.53 24.39 25.86
C ILE A 383 2.59 23.19 25.82
N LYS A 384 2.71 22.31 24.82
CA LYS A 384 1.92 21.07 24.71
C LYS A 384 2.14 20.17 25.93
N GLN A 385 3.38 20.00 26.38
CA GLN A 385 3.71 19.19 27.55
C GLN A 385 3.10 19.77 28.84
N ALA A 386 3.30 21.06 29.11
CA ALA A 386 2.71 21.74 30.27
C ALA A 386 1.18 21.68 30.28
N THR A 387 0.53 21.68 29.11
CA THR A 387 -0.93 21.57 28.99
C THR A 387 -1.40 20.15 29.31
N LYS A 388 -0.64 19.13 28.93
CA LYS A 388 -0.91 17.73 29.26
C LYS A 388 -0.77 17.47 30.76
N ASP A 389 0.29 18.00 31.38
CA ASP A 389 0.56 17.82 32.82
C ASP A 389 -0.52 18.49 33.69
N LYS A 390 -1.01 19.67 33.28
CA LYS A 390 -2.16 20.33 33.94
C LYS A 390 -3.44 19.50 33.87
N LYS A 391 -3.73 18.86 32.73
CA LYS A 391 -4.90 17.99 32.58
C LYS A 391 -4.81 16.73 33.44
N ILE A 392 -3.61 16.18 33.66
CA ILE A 392 -3.41 15.02 34.54
C ILE A 392 -3.54 15.40 36.03
N THR A 393 -3.13 16.61 36.40
CA THR A 393 -3.16 17.07 37.81
C THR A 393 -4.55 17.57 38.25
N THR A 394 -5.47 17.81 37.30
CA THR A 394 -6.84 18.30 37.59
C THR A 394 -7.88 17.17 37.60
N VAL A 395 -7.46 15.92 37.41
CA VAL A 395 -8.26 14.69 37.55
C VAL A 395 -7.78 13.97 38.79
#